data_AF-A0A7X9F4V4-F1
#
_entry.id   AF-A0A7X9F4V4-F1
#
_cell.length_a   1.000
_cell.length_b   1.000
_cell.length_c   1.000
_cell.angle_alpha   90.00
_cell.angle_beta   90.00
_cell.angle_gamma   90.00
#
_symmetry.space_group_name_H-M   'P 1'
#
loop_
_entity.id
_entity.type
_entity.pdbx_description
1 polymer ?
#
loop_
_entity_poly.entity_id
_entity_poly.type
_entity_poly.pdbx_seq_one_letter_code
_entity_poly.pdbx_strand_id
1 'polypeptide(L)' 'MKRSFYKEDRLKRTSRFSLMLNSREARALGIYCSRYRVKNRSEFMRETIMKAIIKRFEDEHPSLWEEPEPTLFDRKA' A
#
# COMPACT_ATOMS: atom_id res chain seq x y z
N MET A 1 -3.62 -17.79 -26.12
CA MET A 1 -2.51 -17.29 -25.29
C MET A 1 -2.49 -18.05 -23.96
N LYS A 2 -1.50 -18.91 -23.71
CA LYS A 2 -1.33 -19.58 -22.42
C LYS A 2 -0.80 -18.56 -21.42
N ARG A 3 -1.66 -17.94 -20.60
CA ARG A 3 -1.21 -17.18 -19.42
C ARG A 3 -0.44 -18.15 -18.53
N SER A 4 0.77 -17.76 -18.13
CA SER A 4 1.63 -18.57 -17.27
C SER A 4 0.95 -18.78 -15.92
N PHE A 5 0.31 -19.94 -15.74
CA PHE A 5 -0.39 -20.35 -14.51
C PHE A 5 0.50 -20.23 -13.25
N TYR A 6 1.82 -20.35 -13.41
CA TYR A 6 2.79 -20.23 -12.32
C TYR A 6 2.85 -18.83 -11.68
N LYS A 7 2.51 -17.76 -12.42
CA LYS A 7 2.47 -16.40 -11.85
C LYS A 7 1.25 -16.19 -10.96
N GLU A 8 0.12 -16.80 -11.29
CA GLU A 8 -1.14 -16.60 -10.56
C GLU A 8 -1.14 -17.34 -9.22
N ASP A 9 -0.48 -18.49 -9.13
CA ASP A 9 -0.38 -19.24 -7.87
C ASP A 9 0.37 -18.46 -6.79
N ARG A 10 1.45 -17.77 -7.18
CA ARG A 10 2.25 -16.90 -6.28
C ARG A 10 1.52 -15.63 -5.83
N LEU A 11 0.45 -15.24 -6.52
CA LEU A 11 -0.35 -14.05 -6.18
C LEU A 11 -1.54 -14.40 -5.28
N LYS A 12 -1.71 -15.68 -4.94
CA LYS A 12 -2.77 -16.12 -4.02
C LYS A 12 -2.53 -15.54 -2.63
N ARG A 13 -3.61 -15.00 -2.07
CA ARG A 13 -3.62 -14.40 -0.72
C ARG A 13 -3.77 -15.52 0.31
N THR A 14 -2.65 -16.11 0.71
CA THR A 14 -2.62 -17.24 1.66
C THR A 14 -2.42 -16.82 3.12
N SER A 15 -1.83 -15.64 3.34
CA SER A 15 -1.58 -15.12 4.68
C SER A 15 -2.84 -14.49 5.31
N ARG A 16 -3.07 -14.79 6.59
CA ARG A 16 -4.14 -14.18 7.39
C ARG A 16 -3.65 -12.88 8.01
N PHE A 17 -4.45 -11.83 7.87
CA PHE A 17 -4.25 -10.54 8.51
C PHE A 17 -5.49 -10.18 9.34
N SER A 18 -5.29 -9.70 10.56
CA SER A 18 -6.36 -9.30 11.47
C SER A 18 -6.03 -7.96 12.10
N LEU A 19 -7.02 -7.07 12.15
CA LEU A 19 -6.94 -5.76 12.79
C LEU A 19 -7.97 -5.68 13.89
N MET A 20 -7.57 -5.20 15.06
CA MET A 20 -8.49 -4.87 16.14
C MET A 20 -8.76 -3.37 16.09
N LEU A 21 -10.04 -2.99 16.18
CA LEU A 21 -10.49 -1.60 16.15
C LEU A 21 -11.24 -1.31 17.45
N ASN A 22 -11.14 -0.08 17.94
CA ASN A 22 -11.98 0.36 19.04
C ASN A 22 -13.44 0.55 18.59
N SER A 23 -14.34 0.76 19.55
CA SER A 23 -15.78 0.88 19.26
C SER A 23 -16.14 2.07 18.37
N ARG A 24 -15.37 3.17 18.43
CA ARG A 24 -15.58 4.36 17.60
C ARG A 24 -15.10 4.12 16.17
N GLU A 25 -13.92 3.53 16.01
CA GLU A 25 -13.32 3.17 14.72
C GLU A 25 -14.20 2.16 13.97
N ALA A 26 -14.67 1.12 14.66
CA ALA A 26 -15.55 0.12 14.06
C ALA A 26 -16.87 0.74 13.56
N ARG A 27 -17.46 1.68 14.33
CA ARG A 27 -18.64 2.45 13.89
C ARG A 27 -18.34 3.33 12.69
N ALA A 28 -17.26 4.08 12.71
CA ALA A 28 -16.85 4.95 11.61
C ALA A 28 -16.65 4.15 10.31
N LEU A 29 -15.97 3.01 10.41
CA LEU A 29 -15.78 2.10 9.28
C LEU A 29 -17.12 1.56 8.77
N GLY A 30 -18.04 1.17 9.66
CA GLY A 30 -19.38 0.72 9.29
C GLY A 30 -20.17 1.77 8.51
N ILE A 31 -20.17 3.02 9.00
CA ILE A 31 -20.82 4.16 8.34
C ILE A 31 -20.20 4.42 6.97
N TYR A 32 -18.86 4.42 6.88
CA TYR A 32 -18.15 4.58 5.61
C TYR A 32 -18.54 3.48 4.60
N CYS A 33 -18.47 2.21 5.01
CA CYS A 33 -18.82 1.09 4.13
C CYS A 33 -20.28 1.16 3.65
N SER A 34 -21.20 1.58 4.51
CA SER A 34 -22.61 1.77 4.14
C SER A 34 -22.78 2.92 3.14
N ARG A 35 -22.20 4.09 3.45
CA ARG A 35 -22.30 5.30 2.62
C ARG A 35 -21.75 5.10 1.21
N TYR A 36 -20.59 4.46 1.09
CA TYR A 36 -19.90 4.26 -0.19
C TYR A 36 -20.15 2.87 -0.81
N ARG A 37 -21.11 2.10 -0.27
CA ARG A 37 -21.52 0.79 -0.79
C ARG A 37 -20.34 -0.19 -0.96
N VAL A 38 -19.44 -0.21 0.03
CA VAL A 38 -18.30 -1.12 0.04
C VAL A 38 -18.81 -2.55 0.23
N LYS A 39 -18.76 -3.34 -0.84
CA LYS A 39 -19.22 -4.73 -0.85
C LYS A 39 -18.26 -5.67 -0.10
N ASN A 40 -16.96 -5.43 -0.23
CA ASN A 40 -15.91 -6.26 0.37
C ASN A 40 -15.00 -5.42 1.28
N ARG A 41 -15.19 -5.56 2.59
CA ARG A 41 -14.42 -4.82 3.60
C ARG A 41 -12.93 -5.19 3.58
N SER A 42 -12.63 -6.48 3.43
CA SER A 42 -11.25 -6.98 3.39
C SER A 42 -10.51 -6.45 2.17
N GLU A 43 -11.20 -6.28 1.05
CA GLU A 43 -10.64 -5.66 -0.15
C GLU A 43 -10.36 -4.18 0.04
N PHE A 44 -11.34 -3.44 0.54
CA PHE A 44 -11.17 -2.03 0.85
C PHE A 44 -10.00 -1.77 1.80
N MET A 45 -9.91 -2.53 2.91
CA MET A 45 -8.82 -2.40 3.87
C MET A 45 -7.46 -2.67 3.23
N ARG A 46 -7.34 -3.79 2.49
CA ARG A 46 -6.08 -4.17 1.84
C ARG A 46 -5.62 -3.11 0.85
N GLU A 47 -6.50 -2.63 0.00
CA GLU A 47 -6.15 -1.60 -0.98
C GLU A 47 -5.72 -0.31 -0.30
N THR A 48 -6.44 0.10 0.74
CA THR A 48 -6.13 1.33 1.48
C THR A 48 -4.76 1.23 2.14
N ILE A 49 -4.46 0.12 2.81
CA ILE A 49 -3.16 -0.14 3.45
C ILE A 49 -2.05 -0.18 2.41
N MET A 50 -2.21 -0.94 1.33
CA MET A 50 -1.18 -1.06 0.30
C MET A 50 -0.93 0.27 -0.42
N LYS A 51 -1.97 1.06 -0.70
CA LYS A 51 -1.82 2.40 -1.26
C LYS A 51 -1.03 3.32 -0.33
N ALA A 52 -1.30 3.29 0.97
CA ALA A 52 -0.55 4.07 1.94
C ALA A 52 0.92 3.65 2.01
N ILE A 53 1.20 2.35 2.01
CA ILE A 53 2.56 1.80 2.00
C ILE A 53 3.31 2.23 0.74
N ILE A 54 2.74 2.01 -0.44
CA ILE A 54 3.39 2.33 -1.72
C ILE A 54 3.67 3.84 -1.79
N LYS A 55 2.67 4.66 -1.46
CA LYS A 55 2.84 6.12 -1.45
C LYS A 55 3.99 6.55 -0.53
N ARG A 56 4.09 5.95 0.66
CA ARG A 56 5.17 6.27 1.59
C ARG A 56 6.54 5.93 1.00
N PHE A 57 6.67 4.79 0.33
CA PHE A 57 7.90 4.42 -0.36
C PHE A 57 8.21 5.34 -1.55
N GLU A 58 7.19 5.78 -2.30
CA GLU A 58 7.37 6.75 -3.37
C GLU A 58 7.87 8.10 -2.84
N ASP A 59 7.31 8.57 -1.73
CA ASP A 59 7.69 9.84 -1.09
C ASP A 59 9.12 9.80 -0.48
N GLU A 60 9.60 8.62 -0.06
CA GLU A 60 10.94 8.42 0.53
C GLU A 60 12.01 8.04 -0.51
N HIS A 61 11.61 7.69 -1.74
CA HIS A 61 12.58 7.34 -2.77
C HIS A 61 13.19 8.63 -3.34
N PRO A 62 14.53 8.79 -3.30
CA PRO A 62 15.16 9.97 -3.88
C PRO A 62 14.74 10.08 -5.34
N SER A 63 14.24 11.24 -5.72
CA SER A 63 13.80 11.42 -7.10
C SER A 63 15.04 11.34 -8.01
N LEU A 64 14.89 10.79 -9.23
CA LEU A 64 15.98 10.66 -10.21
C LEU A 64 16.66 12.01 -10.54
N TRP A 65 16.05 13.12 -10.12
CA TRP A 65 16.42 14.50 -10.39
C TRP A 65 16.77 15.30 -9.14
N GLU A 66 16.73 14.68 -7.95
CA GLU A 66 17.37 15.28 -6.79
C GLU A 66 18.86 15.22 -7.02
N GLU A 67 19.48 16.40 -7.17
CA GLU A 67 20.94 16.49 -7.18
C GLU A 67 21.44 15.76 -5.92
N PRO A 68 22.26 14.70 -6.07
CA PRO A 68 22.80 14.03 -4.90
C PRO A 68 23.46 15.09 -4.05
N GLU A 69 23.11 15.14 -2.75
CA GLU A 69 23.74 16.07 -1.84
C GLU A 69 25.26 15.96 -2.03
N PRO A 70 25.97 17.10 -2.22
CA PRO A 70 27.38 17.07 -2.52
C PRO A 70 28.07 16.28 -1.40
N THR A 71 28.53 15.10 -1.78
CA THR A 71 29.23 14.20 -0.88
C THR A 71 30.57 14.85 -0.54
N LEU A 72 31.16 14.49 0.60
CA LEU A 72 32.48 14.98 1.01
C LEU A 72 33.59 14.75 -0.05
N PHE A 73 33.32 13.90 -1.06
CA PHE A 73 34.21 13.57 -2.16
C PHE A 73 33.89 14.30 -3.47
N ASP A 74 32.85 15.15 -3.52
CA ASP A 74 32.58 16.03 -4.66
C ASP A 74 33.62 17.16 -4.69
N ARG A 75 34.83 16.80 -5.12
CA ARG A 75 35.90 17.74 -5.42
C ARG A 75 35.50 18.52 -6.67
N LYS A 76 34.84 19.66 -6.50
CA LYS A 76 34.82 20.70 -7.54
C LYS A 76 36.25 21.21 -7.73
N ALA A 77 36.79 20.97 -8.93
CA ALA A 77 37.96 21.65 -9.48
C ALA A 77 37.60 23.10 -9.86
#